data_AF-A0A932BLV7-F1
#
_entry.id   AF-A0A932BLV7-F1
#
_cell.length_a   1.000
_cell.length_b   1.000
_cell.length_c   1.000
_cell.angle_alpha   90.00
_cell.angle_beta   90.00
_cell.angle_gamma   90.00
#
_symmetry.space_group_name_H-M   'P 1'
#
loop_
_entity.id
_entity.type
_entity.pdbx_description
1 polymer ?
#
loop_
_entity_poly.entity_id
_entity_poly.type
_entity_poly.pdbx_seq_one_letter_code
_entity_poly.pdbx_strand_id
1 'polypeptide(L)'
;MARRQQRRPAFRQPRPQQDRAEEEARLDAGARRLLGHYDPQAIERMIGDLRLLRDEADRIAYEQPSPDSLQRYRRAARELAEAERALNLSSR
;
A
#
# COMPACT_ATOMS: atom_id res chain seq x y z
N MET A 1 -28.01 -21.19 -37.89
CA MET A 1 -27.61 -19.82 -37.54
C MET A 1 -27.57 -19.67 -36.01
N ALA A 2 -26.40 -19.86 -35.39
CA ALA A 2 -26.25 -19.85 -33.93
C ALA A 2 -26.03 -18.41 -33.40
N ARG A 3 -26.93 -17.92 -32.55
CA ARG A 3 -26.85 -16.59 -31.92
C ARG A 3 -25.75 -16.60 -30.85
N ARG A 4 -24.66 -15.86 -31.09
CA ARG A 4 -23.61 -15.56 -30.10
C ARG A 4 -24.21 -14.79 -28.93
N GLN A 5 -24.27 -15.42 -27.75
CA GLN A 5 -24.58 -14.74 -26.50
C GLN A 5 -23.41 -13.79 -26.14
N GLN A 6 -23.63 -12.49 -26.29
CA GLN A 6 -22.75 -11.46 -25.74
C GLN A 6 -22.89 -11.48 -24.21
N ARG A 7 -21.91 -12.10 -23.53
CA ARG A 7 -21.75 -11.99 -22.07
C ARG A 7 -21.37 -10.55 -21.73
N ARG A 8 -22.31 -9.76 -21.23
CA ARG A 8 -22.02 -8.47 -20.60
C ARG A 8 -21.16 -8.71 -19.35
N PRO A 9 -20.11 -7.92 -19.09
CA PRO A 9 -19.42 -7.97 -17.80
C PRO A 9 -20.40 -7.47 -16.73
N ALA A 10 -20.80 -8.35 -15.83
CA ALA A 10 -21.56 -7.97 -14.66
C ALA A 10 -20.65 -7.08 -13.79
N PHE A 11 -21.06 -5.83 -13.56
CA PHE A 11 -20.45 -4.99 -12.53
C PHE A 11 -20.62 -5.70 -11.18
N ARG A 12 -19.57 -6.37 -10.71
CA ARG A 12 -19.51 -6.90 -9.34
C ARG A 12 -19.40 -5.71 -8.40
N GLN A 13 -20.35 -5.58 -7.48
CA GLN A 13 -20.20 -4.66 -6.37
C GLN A 13 -19.05 -5.15 -5.48
N PRO A 14 -18.10 -4.27 -5.09
CA PRO A 14 -17.03 -4.62 -4.17
C PRO A 14 -17.62 -4.97 -2.79
N ARG A 15 -17.12 -6.04 -2.17
CA ARG A 15 -17.51 -6.46 -0.82
C ARG A 15 -16.47 -5.87 0.15
N PRO A 16 -16.84 -4.90 1.00
CA PRO A 16 -15.88 -4.11 1.79
C PRO A 16 -15.03 -4.94 2.78
N GLN A 17 -15.50 -6.13 3.17
CA GLN A 17 -14.77 -7.01 4.09
C GLN A 17 -13.66 -7.81 3.39
N GLN A 18 -13.83 -8.14 2.11
CA GLN A 18 -12.80 -8.83 1.33
C GLN A 18 -11.64 -7.88 1.00
N ASP A 19 -11.97 -6.63 0.71
CA ASP A 19 -10.97 -5.61 0.36
C ASP A 19 -9.96 -5.36 1.51
N ARG A 20 -10.42 -5.36 2.77
CA ARG A 20 -9.54 -5.20 3.94
C ARG A 20 -8.60 -6.38 4.14
N ALA A 21 -9.10 -7.61 4.01
CA ALA A 21 -8.27 -8.80 4.16
C ALA A 21 -7.21 -8.89 3.05
N GLU A 22 -7.57 -8.49 1.83
CA GLU A 22 -6.61 -8.39 0.72
C GLU A 22 -5.55 -7.32 0.97
N GLU A 23 -5.95 -6.17 1.53
CA GLU A 23 -5.03 -5.09 1.88
C GLU A 23 -4.03 -5.52 2.97
N GLU A 24 -4.52 -6.15 4.05
CA GLU A 24 -3.66 -6.72 5.10
C GLU A 24 -2.69 -7.76 4.53
N ALA A 25 -3.16 -8.67 3.67
CA ALA A 25 -2.31 -9.67 3.04
C ALA A 25 -1.22 -9.04 2.15
N ARG A 26 -1.52 -7.93 1.46
CA ARG A 26 -0.53 -7.19 0.66
C ARG A 26 0.51 -6.51 1.54
N LEU A 27 0.10 -5.93 2.67
CA LEU A 27 1.01 -5.32 3.63
C LEU A 27 1.93 -6.37 4.27
N ASP A 28 1.39 -7.53 4.67
CA ASP A 28 2.19 -8.63 5.21
C ASP A 28 3.18 -9.19 4.18
N ALA A 29 2.77 -9.30 2.91
CA ALA A 29 3.67 -9.70 1.83
C ALA A 29 4.80 -8.67 1.61
N GLY A 30 4.48 -7.38 1.64
CA GLY A 30 5.46 -6.30 1.59
C GLY A 30 6.45 -6.34 2.74
N ALA A 31 5.94 -6.48 3.96
CA ALA A 31 6.74 -6.59 5.18
C ALA A 31 7.72 -7.76 5.13
N ARG A 32 7.26 -8.95 4.70
CA ARG A 32 8.12 -10.13 4.54
C ARG A 32 9.21 -9.94 3.49
N ARG A 33 8.92 -9.21 2.40
CA ARG A 33 9.94 -8.86 1.41
C ARG A 33 11.00 -7.95 2.02
N LEU A 34 10.62 -6.94 2.79
CA LEU A 34 11.57 -6.05 3.47
C LEU A 34 12.49 -6.82 4.42
N LEU A 35 11.93 -7.75 5.21
CA LEU A 35 12.73 -8.63 6.08
C LEU A 35 13.68 -9.56 5.33
N GLY A 36 13.39 -9.88 4.08
CA GLY A 36 14.29 -10.67 3.22
C GLY A 36 15.49 -9.88 2.68
N HIS A 37 15.47 -8.55 2.76
CA HIS A 37 16.48 -7.67 2.16
C HIS A 37 17.20 -6.78 3.16
N TYR A 38 16.58 -6.47 4.30
CA TYR A 38 17.08 -5.50 5.27
C TYR A 38 17.08 -6.09 6.67
N ASP A 39 18.10 -5.74 7.45
CA ASP A 39 18.11 -6.01 8.89
C ASP A 39 17.12 -5.08 9.63
N PRO A 40 16.74 -5.41 10.89
CA PRO A 40 15.80 -4.59 11.64
C PRO A 40 16.24 -3.14 11.87
N GLN A 41 17.54 -2.88 12.02
CA GLN A 41 18.07 -1.53 12.24
C GLN A 41 17.97 -0.68 10.96
N ALA A 42 18.21 -1.27 9.79
CA ALA A 42 18.03 -0.64 8.50
C ALA A 42 16.55 -0.34 8.24
N ILE A 43 15.65 -1.24 8.62
CA ILE A 43 14.20 -1.00 8.55
C ILE A 43 13.78 0.18 9.45
N GLU A 44 14.31 0.27 10.66
CA GLU A 44 14.02 1.39 11.58
C GLU A 44 14.46 2.74 11.00
N ARG A 45 15.65 2.82 10.39
CA ARG A 45 16.11 4.03 9.70
C ARG A 45 15.20 4.38 8.52
N MET A 46 14.84 3.39 7.72
CA MET A 46 13.95 3.55 6.57
C MET A 46 12.56 4.06 6.97
N ILE A 47 12.03 3.65 8.13
CA ILE A 47 10.77 4.19 8.69
C ILE A 47 10.90 5.71 8.91
N GLY A 48 12.04 6.18 9.41
CA GLY A 48 12.30 7.61 9.58
C GLY A 48 12.23 8.37 8.25
N ASP A 49 12.93 7.88 7.24
CA ASP A 49 12.93 8.51 5.90
C ASP A 49 11.54 8.47 5.24
N LEU A 50 10.82 7.34 5.37
CA LEU A 50 9.47 7.18 4.82
C LEU A 50 8.44 8.08 5.51
N ARG A 51 8.59 8.37 6.81
CA ARG A 51 7.74 9.34 7.51
C ARG A 51 7.90 10.74 6.93
N LEU A 52 9.14 11.18 6.75
CA LEU A 52 9.43 12.48 6.12
C LEU A 52 8.87 12.55 4.70
N LEU A 53 9.04 11.49 3.90
CA LEU A 53 8.50 11.41 2.55
C LEU A 53 6.96 11.49 2.54
N ARG A 54 6.29 10.77 3.45
CA ARG A 54 4.84 10.80 3.59
C ARG A 54 4.35 12.20 3.93
N ASP A 55 5.00 12.85 4.90
CA ASP A 55 4.60 14.18 5.38
C ASP A 55 4.75 15.24 4.29
N GLU A 56 5.86 15.20 3.56
CA GLU A 56 6.06 16.08 2.41
C GLU A 56 5.02 15.80 1.30
N ALA A 57 4.74 14.53 1.02
CA ALA A 57 3.72 14.16 0.03
C ALA A 57 2.30 14.58 0.45
N ASP A 58 1.97 14.49 1.75
CA ASP A 58 0.70 14.96 2.32
C ASP A 58 0.58 16.47 2.18
N ARG A 59 1.63 17.20 2.54
CA ARG A 59 1.70 18.65 2.36
C ARG A 59 1.48 19.05 0.91
N ILE A 60 2.18 18.41 -0.04
CA ILE A 60 2.00 18.68 -1.48
C ILE A 60 0.57 18.34 -1.93
N ALA A 61 0.00 17.22 -1.47
CA ALA A 61 -1.37 16.84 -1.82
C ALA A 61 -2.40 17.84 -1.29
N TYR A 62 -2.14 18.43 -0.13
CA TYR A 62 -2.97 19.47 0.48
C TYR A 62 -2.83 20.82 -0.25
N GLU A 63 -1.60 21.27 -0.50
CA GLU A 63 -1.32 22.56 -1.15
C GLU A 63 -1.67 22.54 -2.65
N GLN A 64 -1.43 21.41 -3.31
CA GLN A 64 -1.59 21.22 -4.76
C GLN A 64 -2.33 19.91 -5.04
N PRO A 65 -3.66 19.86 -4.81
CA PRO A 65 -4.45 18.66 -4.99
C PRO A 65 -4.50 18.26 -6.48
N SER A 66 -3.95 17.09 -6.77
CA SER A 66 -3.97 16.47 -8.09
C SER A 66 -4.00 14.93 -7.94
N PRO A 67 -4.43 14.19 -8.98
CA PRO A 67 -4.36 12.73 -8.95
C PRO A 67 -2.94 12.21 -8.66
N ASP A 68 -1.93 12.88 -9.21
CA ASP A 68 -0.53 12.51 -9.04
C ASP A 68 -0.04 12.75 -7.60
N SER A 69 -0.38 13.90 -6.98
CA SER A 69 0.00 14.18 -5.59
C SER A 69 -0.67 13.21 -4.62
N LEU A 70 -1.95 12.87 -4.85
CA LEU A 70 -2.64 11.85 -4.06
C LEU A 70 -2.03 10.45 -4.25
N GLN A 71 -1.63 10.08 -5.46
CA GLN A 71 -0.98 8.80 -5.72
C GLN A 71 0.38 8.70 -5.02
N ARG A 72 1.17 9.79 -5.02
CA ARG A 72 2.44 9.85 -4.29
C ARG A 72 2.24 9.68 -2.79
N TYR A 73 1.27 10.40 -2.21
CA TYR A 73 0.93 10.25 -0.79
C TYR A 73 0.51 8.81 -0.46
N ARG A 74 -0.42 8.22 -1.23
CA ARG A 74 -0.88 6.85 -1.02
C ARG A 74 0.25 5.83 -1.11
N ARG A 75 1.18 6.03 -2.05
CA ARG A 75 2.37 5.20 -2.18
C ARG A 75 3.27 5.31 -0.94
N ALA A 76 3.62 6.52 -0.53
CA ALA A 76 4.46 6.76 0.64
C ALA A 76 3.84 6.19 1.92
N ALA A 77 2.53 6.40 2.11
CA ALA A 77 1.78 5.84 3.24
C ALA A 77 1.79 4.31 3.26
N ARG A 78 1.63 3.67 2.09
CA ARG A 78 1.71 2.21 1.97
C ARG A 78 3.12 1.68 2.26
N GLU A 79 4.15 2.30 1.69
CA GLU A 79 5.55 1.90 1.92
C GLU A 79 5.92 2.03 3.40
N LEU A 80 5.47 3.10 4.06
CA LEU A 80 5.62 3.27 5.52
C LEU A 80 4.91 2.16 6.31
N ALA A 81 3.66 1.84 5.95
CA ALA A 81 2.91 0.77 6.62
C ALA A 81 3.57 -0.61 6.45
N GLU A 82 4.12 -0.91 5.26
CA GLU A 82 4.88 -2.14 5.01
C GLU A 82 6.14 -2.19 5.90
N ALA A 83 6.87 -1.07 6.05
CA ALA A 83 8.07 -0.98 6.87
C ALA A 83 7.78 -1.11 8.37
N GLU A 84 6.76 -0.42 8.88
CA GLU A 84 6.32 -0.53 10.28
C GLU A 84 5.85 -1.95 10.59
N ARG A 85 5.16 -2.60 9.66
CA ARG A 85 4.76 -4.01 9.78
C ARG A 85 5.98 -4.94 9.79
N ALA A 86 6.98 -4.68 8.96
CA ALA A 86 8.23 -5.45 8.93
C ALA A 86 8.96 -5.38 10.28
N LEU A 87 9.12 -4.16 10.83
CA LEU A 87 9.75 -3.98 12.14
C LEU A 87 9.00 -4.74 13.24
N ASN A 88 7.67 -4.63 13.27
CA ASN A 88 6.83 -5.36 14.22
C ASN A 88 6.93 -6.89 14.11
N LEU A 89 7.16 -7.42 12.91
CA LEU A 89 7.38 -8.85 12.69
C LEU A 89 8.79 -9.28 13.09
N SER A 90 9.79 -8.42 12.95
CA SER A 90 11.18 -8.71 13.36
C SER A 90 11.39 -8.69 14.88
N SER A 91 10.54 -7.98 15.61
CA SER A 91 10.60 -7.85 17.07
C SER A 91 9.81 -8.93 17.82
N ARG A 92 9.24 -9.91 17.11
CA ARG A 92 8.49 -11.05 17.68
C ARG A 92 9.38 -12.28 17.72
#